data_AF-A0A6P0NAH2-F1
#
_entry.id   AF-A0A6P0NAH2-F1
#
_cell.length_a   1.000
_cell.length_b   1.000
_cell.length_c   1.000
_cell.angle_alpha   90.00
_cell.angle_beta   90.00
_cell.angle_gamma   90.00
#
_symmetry.space_group_name_H-M   'P 1'
#
loop_
_entity.id
_entity.type
_entity.pdbx_description
1 polymer ?
#
loop_
_entity_poly.entity_id
_entity_poly.type
_entity_poly.pdbx_seq_one_letter_code
_entity_poly.pdbx_strand_id
1 'polypeptide(L)'
;MSYISELAIAYIKGYKNQTFENYTNLLSEASQIHSPPHGMAWYGNLYRQCARNREWFANSLIINAREEGKGSQEAWQLSQCIENQEFTRLVRNHSIDESRHSKMFVTLLNILFPTQIEADFRTKLKELSPSYSQQNHPPTAVISPDQVIDEQLVMDTLIQINLLEIRALVLQLLLRPVLQAYAKPEDLQKVTTMSDKFISDESNHIGYSAYCIEEYIKRGNRDWVREMMIRRQASVNAFCLEKIDLEQVKA
;
A
#
# COMPACT_ATOMS: atom_id res chain seq x y z
N MET A 1 15.06 17.55 4.45
CA MET A 1 13.71 17.56 5.06
C MET A 1 12.83 16.66 4.19
N SER A 2 12.08 15.75 4.79
CA SER A 2 11.21 14.80 4.05
C SER A 2 9.83 15.44 3.88
N TYR A 3 9.30 15.48 2.65
CA TYR A 3 8.01 16.08 2.30
C TYR A 3 6.92 15.02 2.09
N ILE A 4 7.08 13.82 2.67
CA ILE A 4 6.20 12.67 2.39
C ILE A 4 4.78 12.87 2.91
N SER A 5 4.62 13.41 4.12
CA SER A 5 3.29 13.73 4.64
C SER A 5 2.57 14.74 3.73
N GLU A 6 3.26 15.80 3.32
CA GLU A 6 2.72 16.83 2.41
C GLU A 6 2.35 16.25 1.05
N LEU A 7 3.22 15.38 0.50
CA LEU A 7 2.95 14.65 -0.73
C LEU A 7 1.68 13.79 -0.61
N ALA A 8 1.59 12.96 0.43
CA ALA A 8 0.42 12.13 0.67
C ALA A 8 -0.86 12.98 0.77
N ILE A 9 -0.83 14.06 1.56
CA ILE A 9 -1.96 15.00 1.70
C ILE A 9 -2.34 15.63 0.36
N ALA A 10 -1.37 16.02 -0.46
CA ALA A 10 -1.63 16.57 -1.78
C ALA A 10 -2.34 15.57 -2.70
N TYR A 11 -1.94 14.29 -2.66
CA TYR A 11 -2.57 13.22 -3.43
C TYR A 11 -3.98 12.90 -2.94
N ILE A 12 -4.22 12.83 -1.63
CA ILE A 12 -5.57 12.70 -1.05
C ILE A 12 -6.48 13.81 -1.61
N LYS A 13 -6.03 15.07 -1.58
CA LYS A 13 -6.79 16.21 -2.14
C LYS A 13 -7.00 16.10 -3.64
N GLY A 14 -5.97 15.73 -4.40
CA GLY A 14 -6.02 15.58 -5.85
C GLY A 14 -7.04 14.54 -6.31
N TYR A 15 -7.22 13.47 -5.55
CA TYR A 15 -8.22 12.43 -5.79
C TYR A 15 -9.57 12.70 -5.11
N LYS A 16 -9.81 13.93 -4.65
CA LYS A 16 -11.08 14.39 -4.04
C LYS A 16 -11.48 13.65 -2.77
N ASN A 17 -10.53 13.02 -2.09
CA ASN A 17 -10.76 12.48 -0.76
C ASN A 17 -10.80 13.63 0.27
N GLN A 18 -11.59 13.45 1.31
CA GLN A 18 -11.65 14.42 2.40
C GLN A 18 -10.30 14.48 3.13
N THR A 19 -9.88 15.69 3.48
CA THR A 19 -8.74 15.89 4.38
C THR A 19 -9.23 16.33 5.74
N PHE A 20 -8.57 15.84 6.77
CA PHE A 20 -8.91 16.11 8.16
C PHE A 20 -7.74 16.78 8.85
N GLU A 21 -8.02 17.86 9.59
CA GLU A 21 -6.99 18.71 10.16
C GLU A 21 -6.19 17.98 11.25
N ASN A 22 -6.86 17.26 12.17
CA ASN A 22 -6.15 16.56 13.24
C ASN A 22 -5.27 15.45 12.67
N TYR A 23 -5.80 14.58 11.80
CA TYR A 23 -5.01 13.58 11.09
C TYR A 23 -3.79 14.20 10.38
N THR A 24 -4.00 15.28 9.62
CA THR A 24 -2.93 15.95 8.86
C THR A 24 -1.80 16.44 9.77
N ASN A 25 -2.17 17.04 10.91
CA ASN A 25 -1.22 17.53 11.89
C ASN A 25 -0.43 16.39 12.53
N LEU A 26 -1.10 15.30 12.93
CA LEU A 26 -0.43 14.15 13.54
C LEU A 26 0.46 13.37 12.56
N LEU A 27 0.04 13.22 11.30
CA LEU A 27 0.87 12.62 10.25
C LEU A 27 2.14 13.44 10.00
N SER A 28 1.99 14.76 9.92
CA SER A 28 3.11 15.68 9.70
C SER A 28 4.07 15.65 10.88
N GLU A 29 3.57 15.65 12.10
CA GLU A 29 4.37 15.53 13.31
C GLU A 29 5.14 14.20 13.37
N ALA A 30 4.45 13.06 13.16
CA ALA A 30 5.09 11.74 13.14
C ALA A 30 6.20 11.66 12.08
N SER A 31 5.96 12.23 10.89
CA SER A 31 6.94 12.30 9.80
C SER A 31 8.11 13.23 10.12
N GLN A 32 7.91 14.29 10.89
CA GLN A 32 9.00 15.18 11.31
C GLN A 32 9.89 14.52 12.37
N ILE A 33 9.28 13.86 13.36
CA ILE A 33 10.00 13.13 14.42
C ILE A 33 10.76 11.94 13.82
N HIS A 34 10.10 11.16 12.96
CA HIS A 34 10.66 9.99 12.30
C HIS A 34 10.56 10.13 10.78
N SER A 35 11.48 10.91 10.21
CA SER A 35 11.54 11.17 8.76
C SER A 35 11.56 9.88 7.92
N PRO A 36 10.57 9.67 7.03
CA PRO A 36 10.49 8.47 6.24
C PRO A 36 11.66 8.34 5.25
N PRO A 37 12.42 7.23 5.23
CA PRO A 37 13.59 7.07 4.36
C PRO A 37 13.21 7.05 2.88
N HIS A 38 12.04 6.53 2.53
CA HIS A 38 11.53 6.50 1.15
C HIS A 38 11.20 7.89 0.58
N GLY A 39 11.18 8.93 1.42
CA GLY A 39 11.09 10.33 1.00
C GLY A 39 12.42 11.00 0.67
N MET A 40 13.53 10.30 0.87
CA MET A 40 14.85 10.88 0.69
C MET A 40 15.35 10.70 -0.74
N ALA A 41 16.11 11.69 -1.25
CA ALA A 41 16.64 11.64 -2.62
C ALA A 41 17.51 10.40 -2.88
N TRP A 42 18.29 9.96 -1.89
CA TRP A 42 19.13 8.77 -1.99
C TRP A 42 18.31 7.50 -2.23
N TYR A 43 17.11 7.40 -1.65
CA TYR A 43 16.24 6.23 -1.82
C TYR A 43 15.76 6.09 -3.26
N GLY A 44 15.24 7.20 -3.83
CA GLY A 44 14.84 7.22 -5.23
C GLY A 44 15.99 6.98 -6.20
N ASN A 45 17.20 7.47 -5.86
CA ASN A 45 18.41 7.19 -6.65
C ASN A 45 18.78 5.70 -6.63
N LEU A 46 18.78 5.08 -5.45
CA LEU A 46 19.04 3.66 -5.29
C LEU A 46 18.02 2.82 -6.07
N TYR A 47 16.73 3.10 -5.90
CA TYR A 47 15.66 2.42 -6.63
C TYR A 47 15.88 2.48 -8.15
N ARG A 48 16.19 3.67 -8.69
CA ARG A 48 16.49 3.86 -10.12
C ARG A 48 17.73 3.11 -10.57
N GLN A 49 18.75 2.97 -9.74
CA GLN A 49 19.96 2.20 -10.05
C GLN A 49 19.63 0.71 -10.15
N CYS A 50 18.96 0.15 -9.13
CA CYS A 50 18.56 -1.25 -9.12
C CYS A 50 17.61 -1.58 -10.27
N ALA A 51 16.63 -0.71 -10.55
CA ALA A 51 15.63 -0.92 -11.60
C ALA A 51 16.19 -0.96 -13.03
N ARG A 52 17.44 -0.54 -13.26
CA ARG A 52 18.13 -0.71 -14.55
C ARG A 52 18.50 -2.17 -14.83
N ASN A 53 18.63 -2.99 -13.78
CA ASN A 53 18.77 -4.43 -13.94
C ASN A 53 17.39 -5.04 -14.23
N ARG A 54 17.24 -5.62 -15.42
CA ARG A 54 15.98 -6.23 -15.89
C ARG A 54 15.47 -7.33 -14.96
N GLU A 55 16.37 -8.20 -14.50
CA GLU A 55 16.01 -9.33 -13.64
C GLU A 55 15.57 -8.82 -12.26
N TRP A 56 16.34 -7.89 -11.68
CA TRP A 56 15.95 -7.25 -10.43
C TRP A 56 14.56 -6.61 -10.55
N PHE A 57 14.31 -5.87 -11.63
CA PHE A 57 13.03 -5.19 -11.81
C PHE A 57 11.88 -6.18 -12.00
N ALA A 58 12.05 -7.23 -12.81
CA ALA A 58 11.06 -8.30 -12.94
C ALA A 58 10.75 -8.97 -11.59
N ASN A 59 11.79 -9.27 -10.80
CA ASN A 59 11.62 -9.82 -9.45
C ASN A 59 10.91 -8.84 -8.51
N SER A 60 11.17 -7.54 -8.63
CA SER A 60 10.46 -6.52 -7.84
C SER A 60 8.96 -6.53 -8.13
N LEU A 61 8.52 -6.74 -9.38
CA LEU A 61 7.09 -6.85 -9.72
C LEU A 61 6.46 -8.11 -9.12
N ILE A 62 7.19 -9.23 -9.08
CA ILE A 62 6.74 -10.48 -8.44
C ILE A 62 6.59 -10.28 -6.93
N ILE A 63 7.55 -9.61 -6.29
CA ILE A 63 7.50 -9.30 -4.87
C ILE A 63 6.28 -8.41 -4.58
N ASN A 64 6.08 -7.33 -5.34
CA ASN A 64 4.90 -6.49 -5.15
C ASN A 64 3.60 -7.29 -5.35
N ALA A 65 3.49 -8.12 -6.40
CA ALA A 65 2.32 -8.97 -6.61
C ALA A 65 2.01 -9.87 -5.40
N ARG A 66 3.04 -10.43 -4.75
CA ARG A 66 2.90 -11.25 -3.55
C ARG A 66 2.48 -10.42 -2.33
N GLU A 67 3.09 -9.27 -2.13
CA GLU A 67 2.81 -8.40 -0.98
C GLU A 67 1.35 -7.90 -1.04
N GLU A 68 0.85 -7.47 -2.21
CA GLU A 68 -0.57 -7.05 -2.35
C GLU A 68 -1.52 -8.24 -2.15
N GLY A 69 -1.16 -9.41 -2.65
CA GLY A 69 -1.95 -10.63 -2.44
C GLY A 69 -2.07 -11.01 -0.97
N LYS A 70 -0.97 -10.88 -0.22
CA LYS A 70 -0.93 -11.09 1.22
C LYS A 70 -1.71 -10.00 1.96
N GLY A 71 -1.48 -8.72 1.64
CA GLY A 71 -2.17 -7.57 2.23
C GLY A 71 -3.68 -7.67 2.03
N SER A 72 -4.13 -8.12 0.85
CA SER A 72 -5.53 -8.43 0.58
C SER A 72 -6.12 -9.44 1.56
N GLN A 73 -5.42 -10.56 1.81
CA GLN A 73 -5.89 -11.58 2.75
C GLN A 73 -5.92 -11.07 4.20
N GLU A 74 -4.87 -10.37 4.63
CA GLU A 74 -4.76 -9.80 5.97
C GLU A 74 -5.84 -8.73 6.22
N ALA A 75 -6.08 -7.84 5.26
CA ALA A 75 -7.17 -6.87 5.33
C ALA A 75 -8.54 -7.56 5.37
N TRP A 76 -8.75 -8.63 4.59
CA TRP A 76 -10.01 -9.38 4.66
C TRP A 76 -10.22 -10.00 6.04
N GLN A 77 -9.19 -10.62 6.61
CA GLN A 77 -9.22 -11.21 7.94
C GLN A 77 -9.52 -10.16 9.01
N LEU A 78 -8.84 -9.01 8.96
CA LEU A 78 -9.09 -7.88 9.86
C LEU A 78 -10.57 -7.45 9.80
N SER A 79 -11.15 -7.38 8.60
CA SER A 79 -12.56 -7.00 8.43
C SER A 79 -13.56 -7.96 9.08
N GLN A 80 -13.16 -9.19 9.42
CA GLN A 80 -14.01 -10.16 10.11
C GLN A 80 -14.02 -9.94 11.63
N CYS A 81 -13.21 -9.02 12.16
CA CYS A 81 -13.07 -8.80 13.59
C CYS A 81 -13.37 -7.35 14.02
N ILE A 82 -13.80 -6.49 13.09
CA ILE A 82 -14.12 -5.09 13.35
C ILE A 82 -15.63 -4.96 13.67
N GLU A 83 -15.95 -4.38 14.83
CA GLU A 83 -17.34 -4.12 15.24
C GLU A 83 -18.02 -3.05 14.36
N ASN A 84 -17.30 -1.95 14.10
CA ASN A 84 -17.82 -0.83 13.31
C ASN A 84 -18.06 -1.24 11.85
N GLN A 85 -19.34 -1.33 11.46
CA GLN A 85 -19.75 -1.82 10.14
C GLN A 85 -19.22 -0.98 8.98
N GLU A 86 -19.08 0.35 9.17
CA GLU A 86 -18.54 1.22 8.13
C GLU A 86 -17.04 0.97 7.93
N PHE A 87 -16.29 0.82 9.02
CA PHE A 87 -14.87 0.49 8.93
C PHE A 87 -14.66 -0.90 8.31
N THR A 88 -15.49 -1.88 8.68
CA THR A 88 -15.51 -3.20 8.06
C THR A 88 -15.72 -3.13 6.55
N ARG A 89 -16.70 -2.33 6.09
CA ARG A 89 -16.98 -2.14 4.66
C ARG A 89 -15.78 -1.52 3.93
N LEU A 90 -15.16 -0.50 4.51
CA LEU A 90 -13.99 0.17 3.94
C LEU A 90 -12.79 -0.78 3.81
N VAL A 91 -12.48 -1.54 4.86
CA VAL A 91 -11.38 -2.52 4.86
C VAL A 91 -11.63 -3.66 3.87
N ARG A 92 -12.89 -4.11 3.69
CA ARG A 92 -13.22 -5.11 2.65
C ARG A 92 -13.00 -4.60 1.23
N ASN A 93 -13.37 -3.34 0.98
CA ASN A 93 -13.12 -2.73 -0.32
C ASN A 93 -11.62 -2.61 -0.61
N HIS A 94 -10.83 -2.15 0.37
CA HIS A 94 -9.37 -2.17 0.29
C HIS A 94 -8.87 -3.57 -0.06
N SER A 95 -9.31 -4.61 0.65
CA SER A 95 -8.89 -5.99 0.38
C SER A 95 -9.17 -6.44 -1.07
N ILE A 96 -10.31 -6.06 -1.64
CA ILE A 96 -10.64 -6.34 -3.04
C ILE A 96 -9.70 -5.59 -4.00
N ASP A 97 -9.40 -4.33 -3.69
CA ASP A 97 -8.48 -3.52 -4.47
C ASP A 97 -7.06 -4.12 -4.45
N GLU A 98 -6.57 -4.59 -3.31
CA GLU A 98 -5.26 -5.25 -3.23
C GLU A 98 -5.21 -6.60 -3.94
N SER A 99 -6.30 -7.35 -3.92
CA SER A 99 -6.38 -8.56 -4.75
C SER A 99 -6.28 -8.22 -6.24
N ARG A 100 -6.82 -7.08 -6.67
CA ARG A 100 -6.70 -6.58 -8.05
C ARG A 100 -5.28 -6.10 -8.33
N HIS A 101 -4.65 -5.38 -7.41
CA HIS A 101 -3.27 -4.92 -7.52
C HIS A 101 -2.30 -6.08 -7.75
N SER A 102 -2.43 -7.16 -6.98
CA SER A 102 -1.66 -8.39 -7.17
C SER A 102 -1.72 -8.91 -8.62
N LYS A 103 -2.94 -9.00 -9.21
CA LYS A 103 -3.13 -9.40 -10.61
C LYS A 103 -2.56 -8.39 -11.60
N MET A 104 -2.67 -7.10 -11.29
CA MET A 104 -2.12 -6.04 -12.13
C MET A 104 -0.59 -6.13 -12.19
N PHE A 105 0.10 -6.39 -11.09
CA PHE A 105 1.56 -6.60 -11.11
C PHE A 105 1.98 -7.80 -11.95
N VAL A 106 1.28 -8.94 -11.83
CA VAL A 106 1.51 -10.11 -12.70
C VAL A 106 1.27 -9.77 -14.17
N THR A 107 0.25 -8.95 -14.45
CA THR A 107 -0.06 -8.48 -15.81
C THR A 107 1.05 -7.57 -16.35
N LEU A 108 1.55 -6.63 -15.55
CA LEU A 108 2.69 -5.78 -15.93
C LEU A 108 3.93 -6.60 -16.23
N LEU A 109 4.25 -7.58 -15.38
CA LEU A 109 5.37 -8.49 -15.60
C LEU A 109 5.26 -9.21 -16.95
N ASN A 110 4.07 -9.72 -17.30
CA ASN A 110 3.83 -10.40 -18.57
C ASN A 110 3.95 -9.46 -19.79
N ILE A 111 3.56 -8.19 -19.66
CA ILE A 111 3.67 -7.19 -20.72
C ILE A 111 5.15 -6.83 -20.96
N LEU A 112 5.88 -6.55 -19.87
CA LEU A 112 7.24 -6.01 -19.95
C LEU A 112 8.31 -7.08 -20.20
N PHE A 113 8.06 -8.32 -19.75
CA PHE A 113 9.00 -9.44 -19.80
C PHE A 113 8.39 -10.75 -20.36
N PRO A 114 7.79 -10.72 -21.57
CA PRO A 114 6.99 -11.83 -22.09
C PRO A 114 7.76 -13.12 -22.40
N THR A 115 9.08 -13.09 -22.57
CA THR A 115 9.88 -14.27 -22.97
C THR A 115 10.69 -14.88 -21.84
N GLN A 116 10.71 -14.25 -20.65
CA GLN A 116 11.58 -14.65 -19.54
C GLN A 116 10.91 -15.58 -18.51
N ILE A 117 9.66 -15.98 -18.75
CA ILE A 117 8.82 -16.67 -17.77
C ILE A 117 8.25 -17.94 -18.39
N GLU A 118 8.73 -19.08 -17.88
CA GLU A 118 8.23 -20.42 -18.23
C GLU A 118 6.73 -20.54 -17.93
N ALA A 119 6.01 -21.34 -18.72
CA ALA A 119 4.56 -21.46 -18.64
C ALA A 119 4.08 -21.90 -17.25
N ASP A 120 4.77 -22.85 -16.63
CA ASP A 120 4.43 -23.35 -15.29
C ASP A 120 4.64 -22.29 -14.20
N PHE A 121 5.65 -21.43 -14.38
CA PHE A 121 5.90 -20.32 -13.46
C PHE A 121 4.79 -19.25 -13.58
N ARG A 122 4.21 -19.03 -14.76
CA ARG A 122 3.04 -18.14 -14.92
C ARG A 122 1.82 -18.62 -14.16
N THR A 123 1.60 -19.93 -14.09
CA THR A 123 0.50 -20.50 -13.31
C THR A 123 0.69 -20.20 -11.82
N LYS A 124 1.89 -20.42 -11.29
CA LYS A 124 2.23 -20.08 -9.90
C LYS A 124 2.08 -18.59 -9.59
N LEU A 125 2.41 -17.70 -10.55
CA LEU A 125 2.22 -16.26 -10.37
C LEU A 125 0.73 -15.87 -10.23
N LYS A 126 -0.19 -16.59 -10.86
CA LYS A 126 -1.63 -16.33 -10.72
C LYS A 126 -2.14 -16.65 -9.30
N GLU A 127 -1.49 -17.59 -8.61
CA GLU A 127 -1.82 -17.99 -7.24
C GLU A 127 -1.41 -16.93 -6.21
N LEU A 128 -0.59 -15.94 -6.57
CA LEU A 128 -0.24 -14.83 -5.69
C LEU A 128 -1.44 -13.95 -5.35
N SER A 129 -2.45 -13.89 -6.22
CA SER A 129 -3.68 -13.14 -5.95
C SER A 129 -4.76 -14.05 -5.37
N PRO A 130 -5.40 -13.68 -4.26
CA PRO A 130 -6.54 -14.43 -3.72
C PRO A 130 -7.79 -14.32 -4.60
N SER A 131 -7.73 -13.52 -5.67
CA SER A 131 -8.80 -13.34 -6.65
C SER A 131 -10.10 -12.78 -6.09
N TYR A 132 -10.00 -11.97 -5.04
CA TYR A 132 -11.14 -11.29 -4.47
C TYR A 132 -11.77 -10.30 -5.45
N SER A 133 -13.09 -10.29 -5.48
CA SER A 133 -13.95 -9.34 -6.18
C SER A 133 -15.22 -9.12 -5.37
N GLN A 134 -16.09 -8.20 -5.81
CA GLN A 134 -17.39 -7.98 -5.17
C GLN A 134 -18.30 -9.23 -5.18
N GLN A 135 -18.05 -10.19 -6.09
CA GLN A 135 -18.84 -11.43 -6.21
C GLN A 135 -18.08 -12.68 -5.77
N ASN A 136 -16.75 -12.59 -5.67
CA ASN A 136 -15.89 -13.72 -5.34
C ASN A 136 -15.00 -13.32 -4.17
N HIS A 137 -15.44 -13.55 -2.95
CA HIS A 137 -14.67 -13.28 -1.74
C HIS A 137 -15.07 -14.28 -0.65
N PRO A 138 -14.27 -14.45 0.42
CA PRO A 138 -14.66 -15.31 1.52
C PRO A 138 -15.99 -14.85 2.14
N PRO A 139 -16.80 -15.74 2.72
CA PRO A 139 -18.09 -15.36 3.29
C PRO A 139 -17.97 -14.23 4.30
N THR A 140 -18.89 -13.25 4.23
CA THR A 140 -19.04 -12.21 5.23
C THR A 140 -19.93 -12.75 6.35
N ALA A 141 -19.36 -13.55 7.25
CA ALA A 141 -20.12 -14.10 8.37
C ALA A 141 -20.55 -12.97 9.33
N VAL A 142 -21.63 -13.21 10.07
CA VAL A 142 -21.97 -12.37 11.22
C VAL A 142 -20.86 -12.55 12.26
N ILE A 143 -20.20 -11.45 12.63
CA ILE A 143 -19.11 -11.46 13.59
C ILE A 143 -19.69 -11.85 14.96
N SER A 144 -19.21 -12.94 15.55
CA SER A 144 -19.57 -13.27 16.93
C SER A 144 -18.96 -12.23 17.88
N PRO A 145 -19.65 -11.83 18.97
CA PRO A 145 -19.05 -10.94 19.97
C PRO A 145 -17.68 -11.41 20.47
N ASP A 146 -17.46 -12.72 20.56
CA ASP A 146 -16.18 -13.32 21.00
C ASP A 146 -15.04 -13.19 19.96
N GLN A 147 -15.35 -12.77 18.74
CA GLN A 147 -14.39 -12.58 17.64
C GLN A 147 -14.06 -11.10 17.38
N VAL A 148 -14.80 -10.19 18.00
CA VAL A 148 -14.52 -8.76 17.94
C VAL A 148 -13.23 -8.49 18.70
N ILE A 149 -12.27 -7.87 18.03
CA ILE A 149 -11.03 -7.43 18.68
C ILE A 149 -11.19 -6.02 19.26
N ASP A 150 -10.35 -5.71 20.24
CA ASP A 150 -10.30 -4.41 20.90
C ASP A 150 -10.18 -3.24 19.90
N GLU A 151 -10.94 -2.15 20.12
CA GLU A 151 -10.98 -1.02 19.19
C GLU A 151 -9.61 -0.33 19.06
N GLN A 152 -8.81 -0.25 20.13
CA GLN A 152 -7.44 0.29 20.04
C GLN A 152 -6.57 -0.60 19.16
N LEU A 153 -6.72 -1.92 19.22
CA LEU A 153 -6.00 -2.83 18.31
C LEU A 153 -6.41 -2.63 16.85
N VAL A 154 -7.71 -2.41 16.58
CA VAL A 154 -8.18 -2.06 15.23
C VAL A 154 -7.53 -0.75 14.77
N MET A 155 -7.54 0.28 15.62
CA MET A 155 -6.99 1.59 15.26
C MET A 155 -5.47 1.56 15.07
N ASP A 156 -4.74 0.82 15.90
CA ASP A 156 -3.29 0.64 15.75
C ASP A 156 -2.97 -0.03 14.41
N THR A 157 -3.79 -1.02 14.02
CA THR A 157 -3.68 -1.68 12.71
C THR A 157 -4.02 -0.73 11.57
N LEU A 158 -5.07 0.09 11.67
CA LEU A 158 -5.42 1.07 10.63
C LEU A 158 -4.38 2.19 10.50
N ILE A 159 -3.74 2.61 11.60
CA ILE A 159 -2.60 3.53 11.57
C ILE A 159 -1.43 2.89 10.83
N GLN A 160 -1.12 1.62 11.12
CA GLN A 160 -0.07 0.89 10.41
C GLN A 160 -0.38 0.77 8.91
N ILE A 161 -1.61 0.41 8.55
CA ILE A 161 -2.06 0.38 7.14
C ILE A 161 -1.84 1.75 6.51
N ASN A 162 -2.39 2.82 7.09
CA ASN A 162 -2.26 4.18 6.56
C ASN A 162 -0.80 4.56 6.21
N LEU A 163 0.14 4.27 7.11
CA LEU A 163 1.57 4.58 6.90
C LEU A 163 2.22 3.68 5.85
N LEU A 164 1.81 2.40 5.75
CA LEU A 164 2.26 1.49 4.70
C LEU A 164 1.73 1.92 3.32
N GLU A 165 0.48 2.41 3.24
CA GLU A 165 -0.11 2.93 2.01
C GLU A 165 0.58 4.20 1.52
N ILE A 166 1.00 5.08 2.43
CA ILE A 166 1.82 6.25 2.08
C ILE A 166 3.15 5.79 1.45
N ARG A 167 3.78 4.76 2.02
CA ARG A 167 5.00 4.16 1.45
C ARG A 167 4.70 3.53 0.08
N ALA A 168 3.59 2.80 -0.06
CA ALA A 168 3.16 2.19 -1.32
C ALA A 168 2.98 3.28 -2.40
N LEU A 169 2.26 4.36 -2.11
CA LEU A 169 2.09 5.50 -3.00
C LEU A 169 3.43 6.04 -3.52
N VAL A 170 4.39 6.27 -2.61
CA VAL A 170 5.73 6.76 -3.00
C VAL A 170 6.44 5.77 -3.92
N LEU A 171 6.34 4.47 -3.64
CA LEU A 171 6.88 3.43 -4.51
C LEU A 171 6.20 3.43 -5.88
N GLN A 172 4.88 3.58 -5.97
CA GLN A 172 4.17 3.66 -7.24
C GLN A 172 4.63 4.87 -8.08
N LEU A 173 4.91 6.00 -7.42
CA LEU A 173 5.45 7.19 -8.07
C LEU A 173 6.87 6.98 -8.61
N LEU A 174 7.71 6.23 -7.89
CA LEU A 174 9.05 5.83 -8.36
C LEU A 174 8.99 4.77 -9.48
N LEU A 175 8.02 3.86 -9.39
CA LEU A 175 7.81 2.74 -10.30
C LEU A 175 7.34 3.21 -11.69
N ARG A 176 6.43 4.19 -11.74
CA ARG A 176 5.82 4.71 -12.99
C ARG A 176 6.84 4.99 -14.12
N PRO A 177 7.86 5.85 -13.94
CA PRO A 177 8.80 6.15 -15.02
C PRO A 177 9.61 4.93 -15.46
N VAL A 178 9.87 3.98 -14.55
CA VAL A 178 10.56 2.73 -14.87
C VAL A 178 9.67 1.82 -15.72
N LEU A 179 8.41 1.65 -15.34
CA LEU A 179 7.43 0.90 -16.13
C LEU A 179 7.32 1.45 -17.55
N GLN A 180 7.22 2.78 -17.69
CA GLN A 180 7.16 3.46 -18.97
C GLN A 180 8.43 3.27 -19.81
N ALA A 181 9.62 3.24 -19.17
CA ALA A 181 10.88 3.02 -19.86
C ALA A 181 11.05 1.57 -20.38
N TYR A 182 10.47 0.58 -19.70
CA TYR A 182 10.47 -0.81 -20.16
C TYR A 182 9.34 -1.14 -21.14
N ALA A 183 8.29 -0.31 -21.18
CA ALA A 183 7.15 -0.52 -22.06
C ALA A 183 7.55 -0.33 -23.53
N LYS A 184 7.06 -1.22 -24.40
CA LYS A 184 7.09 -0.98 -25.83
C LYS A 184 6.14 0.16 -26.20
N PRO A 185 6.34 0.86 -27.32
CA PRO A 185 5.47 1.96 -27.74
C PRO A 185 3.98 1.58 -27.76
N GLU A 186 3.65 0.37 -28.22
CA GLU A 186 2.28 -0.14 -28.28
C GLU A 186 1.64 -0.42 -26.90
N ASP A 187 2.45 -0.68 -25.87
CA ASP A 187 1.99 -1.00 -24.51
C ASP A 187 2.00 0.22 -23.57
N LEU A 188 2.66 1.31 -23.96
CA LEU A 188 2.92 2.47 -23.11
C LEU A 188 1.64 3.06 -22.49
N GLN A 189 0.58 3.20 -23.29
CA GLN A 189 -0.70 3.73 -22.80
C GLN A 189 -1.30 2.81 -21.74
N LYS A 190 -1.31 1.50 -22.00
CA LYS A 190 -1.87 0.50 -21.07
C LYS A 190 -1.10 0.49 -19.75
N VAL A 191 0.22 0.47 -19.82
CA VAL A 191 1.11 0.51 -18.64
C VAL A 191 0.90 1.80 -17.84
N THR A 192 0.77 2.94 -18.51
CA THR A 192 0.50 4.22 -17.87
C THR A 192 -0.85 4.22 -17.16
N THR A 193 -1.91 3.76 -17.82
CA THR A 193 -3.26 3.64 -17.21
C THR A 193 -3.24 2.72 -15.99
N MET A 194 -2.49 1.61 -16.02
CA MET A 194 -2.34 0.73 -14.85
C MET A 194 -1.62 1.45 -13.70
N SER A 195 -0.57 2.21 -13.99
CA SER A 195 0.13 3.02 -12.99
C SER A 195 -0.73 4.15 -12.41
N ASP A 196 -1.58 4.79 -13.22
CA ASP A 196 -2.57 5.76 -12.73
C ASP A 196 -3.57 5.12 -11.78
N LYS A 197 -3.98 3.88 -12.07
CA LYS A 197 -4.90 3.14 -11.23
C LYS A 197 -4.29 2.80 -9.86
N PHE A 198 -3.06 2.26 -9.81
CA PHE A 198 -2.35 2.03 -8.55
C PHE A 198 -2.29 3.30 -7.69
N ILE A 199 -1.81 4.41 -8.27
CA ILE A 199 -1.66 5.68 -7.53
C ILE A 199 -3.00 6.23 -7.03
N SER A 200 -4.06 6.09 -7.83
CA SER A 200 -5.41 6.47 -7.42
C SER A 200 -5.90 5.61 -6.26
N ASP A 201 -5.63 4.30 -6.29
CA ASP A 201 -6.10 3.36 -5.27
C ASP A 201 -5.34 3.55 -3.96
N GLU A 202 -4.01 3.70 -3.97
CA GLU A 202 -3.27 4.00 -2.73
C GLU A 202 -3.72 5.33 -2.12
N SER A 203 -4.01 6.34 -2.96
CA SER A 203 -4.54 7.62 -2.47
C SER A 203 -5.91 7.46 -1.79
N ASN A 204 -6.75 6.55 -2.29
CA ASN A 204 -8.02 6.21 -1.66
C ASN A 204 -7.82 5.39 -0.38
N HIS A 205 -6.83 4.49 -0.35
CA HIS A 205 -6.50 3.70 0.82
C HIS A 205 -6.02 4.56 1.99
N ILE A 206 -5.15 5.55 1.70
CA ILE A 206 -4.74 6.57 2.66
C ILE A 206 -5.96 7.41 3.08
N GLY A 207 -6.81 7.81 2.13
CA GLY A 207 -7.99 8.64 2.39
C GLY A 207 -9.00 8.00 3.36
N TYR A 208 -9.37 6.73 3.16
CA TYR A 208 -10.33 6.09 4.06
C TYR A 208 -9.72 5.79 5.42
N SER A 209 -8.44 5.40 5.48
CA SER A 209 -7.79 5.13 6.76
C SER A 209 -7.60 6.40 7.57
N ALA A 210 -7.32 7.54 6.91
CA ALA A 210 -7.34 8.86 7.52
C ALA A 210 -8.73 9.22 8.09
N TYR A 211 -9.80 8.89 7.38
CA TYR A 211 -11.17 9.05 7.90
C TYR A 211 -11.40 8.23 9.17
N CYS A 212 -11.04 6.94 9.18
CA CYS A 212 -11.20 6.10 10.37
C CYS A 212 -10.42 6.65 11.57
N ILE A 213 -9.18 7.09 11.35
CA ILE A 213 -8.32 7.70 12.37
C ILE A 213 -8.95 8.99 12.91
N GLU A 214 -9.45 9.87 12.03
CA GLU A 214 -10.10 11.12 12.44
C GLU A 214 -11.34 10.86 13.29
N GLU A 215 -12.18 9.90 12.89
CA GLU A 215 -13.38 9.54 13.67
C GLU A 215 -13.01 9.03 15.07
N TYR A 216 -11.87 8.35 15.21
CA TYR A 216 -11.37 7.92 16.51
C TYR A 216 -10.81 9.09 17.34
N ILE A 217 -10.14 10.05 16.70
CA ILE A 217 -9.66 11.29 17.33
C ILE A 217 -10.84 12.10 17.89
N LYS A 218 -11.92 12.25 17.12
CA LYS A 218 -13.14 13.00 17.53
C LYS A 218 -13.81 12.43 18.78
N ARG A 219 -13.56 11.16 19.11
CA ARG A 219 -14.06 10.50 20.34
C ARG A 219 -13.16 10.72 21.57
N GLY A 220 -12.16 11.59 21.46
CA GLY A 220 -11.28 11.96 22.57
C GLY A 220 -9.94 11.21 22.62
N ASN A 221 -9.64 10.38 21.63
CA ASN A 221 -8.42 9.53 21.63
C ASN A 221 -7.21 10.18 20.95
N ARG A 222 -7.18 11.50 20.82
CA ARG A 222 -6.16 12.23 20.05
C ARG A 222 -4.74 11.92 20.50
N ASP A 223 -4.49 11.91 21.81
CA ASP A 223 -3.14 11.73 22.36
C ASP A 223 -2.63 10.31 22.15
N TRP A 224 -3.50 9.31 22.28
CA TRP A 224 -3.19 7.93 21.97
C TRP A 224 -2.87 7.75 20.48
N VAL A 225 -3.67 8.35 19.58
CA VAL A 225 -3.42 8.30 18.13
C VAL A 225 -2.08 8.94 17.79
N ARG A 226 -1.77 10.09 18.40
CA ARG A 226 -0.48 10.77 18.22
C ARG A 226 0.68 9.85 18.59
N GLU A 227 0.64 9.24 19.78
CA GLU A 227 1.67 8.31 20.24
C GLU A 227 1.83 7.12 19.27
N MET A 228 0.72 6.52 18.86
CA MET A 228 0.74 5.38 17.96
C MET A 228 1.24 5.73 16.57
N MET A 229 0.86 6.87 16.00
CA MET A 229 1.38 7.32 14.70
C MET A 229 2.89 7.53 14.74
N ILE A 230 3.42 8.16 15.80
CA ILE A 230 4.87 8.34 15.98
C ILE A 230 5.56 6.98 16.08
N ARG A 231 5.08 6.09 16.95
CA ARG A 231 5.65 4.75 17.16
C ARG A 231 5.62 3.93 15.86
N ARG A 232 4.49 3.90 15.17
CA ARG A 232 4.31 3.13 13.92
C ARG A 232 5.11 3.72 12.78
N GLN A 233 5.29 5.04 12.71
CA GLN A 233 6.20 5.66 11.74
C GLN A 233 7.64 5.16 11.92
N ALA A 234 8.12 5.07 13.17
CA ALA A 234 9.43 4.49 13.44
C ALA A 234 9.52 3.03 12.99
N SER A 235 8.50 2.21 13.29
CA SER A 235 8.46 0.80 12.87
C SER A 235 8.44 0.64 11.34
N VAL A 236 7.64 1.42 10.63
CA VAL A 236 7.59 1.40 9.15
C VAL A 236 8.91 1.84 8.56
N ASN A 237 9.58 2.83 9.15
CA ASN A 237 10.91 3.25 8.71
C ASN A 237 11.96 2.15 8.88
N ALA A 238 11.97 1.46 10.02
CA ALA A 238 12.88 0.35 10.28
C ALA A 238 12.66 -0.79 9.25
N PHE A 239 11.42 -1.21 9.06
CA PHE A 239 11.06 -2.21 8.05
C PHE A 239 11.49 -1.80 6.62
N CYS A 240 11.35 -0.52 6.29
CA CYS A 240 11.76 -0.01 4.98
C CYS A 240 13.28 -0.10 4.78
N LEU A 241 14.08 0.14 5.82
CA LEU A 241 15.54 0.05 5.75
C LEU A 241 16.00 -1.40 5.66
N GLU A 242 15.40 -2.32 6.43
CA GLU A 242 15.71 -3.75 6.35
C GLU A 242 15.47 -4.31 4.93
N LYS A 243 14.38 -3.88 4.26
CA LYS A 243 14.13 -4.26 2.86
C LYS A 243 15.21 -3.76 1.91
N ILE A 244 15.74 -2.55 2.11
CA ILE A 244 16.83 -2.00 1.30
C ILE A 244 18.11 -2.83 1.46
N ASP A 245 18.46 -3.18 2.69
CA ASP A 245 19.68 -3.96 2.97
C ASP A 245 19.61 -5.34 2.30
N LEU A 246 18.43 -5.99 2.35
CA LEU A 246 18.19 -7.26 1.67
C LEU A 246 18.22 -7.17 0.13
N GLU A 247 17.81 -6.02 -0.43
CA GLU A 247 17.86 -5.75 -1.87
C GLU A 247 19.28 -5.43 -2.36
N GLN A 248 20.12 -4.79 -1.54
CA GLN A 248 21.53 -4.49 -1.87
C GLN A 248 22.44 -5.73 -1.83
N VAL A 249 22.17 -6.70 -0.95
CA VAL A 249 22.96 -7.95 -0.86
C VAL A 249 22.72 -8.86 -2.07
N LYS A 250 21.64 -8.64 -2.85
CA LYS A 250 21.24 -9.47 -3.99
C LYS A 250 21.37 -8.77 -5.36
N ALA A 251 21.76 -7.49 -5.39
CA ALA A 251 21.95 -6.70 -6.61
C ALA A 251 23.40 -6.76 -7.09
#